data_AF-A0A0F9DS20-F1
#
_entry.id   AF-A0A0F9DS20-F1
#
_cell.length_a   1.000
_cell.length_b   1.000
_cell.length_c   1.000
_cell.angle_alpha   90.00
_cell.angle_beta   90.00
_cell.angle_gamma   90.00
#
_symmetry.space_group_name_H-M   'P 1'
#
loop_
_entity.id
_entity.type
_entity.pdbx_description
1 polymer ?
#
loop_
_entity_poly.entity_id
_entity_poly.type
_entity_poly.pdbx_seq_one_letter_code
_entity_poly.pdbx_strand_id
1 'polypeptide(L)'
;MSIKSRAPVSQFGELLGYAPGNVAVYSSDYDTADATIYPNRSAYRSYLDGIYMGYKWQCVEFARRWMYLNHGYIFDDVAMAYDIFELRSVRDINNQTRLPLQAFRNGAKHHPVVGSLLIWEEGGEFEETGHVAVVVEVHQDKIRLAEQNVAHQLWPQDQPWCRELKAKVTKEGDYWIECSYSDATILGWMTQTDETEYAEPTSELNTDLFIIEAHKAVDTGQANKSWLNIANDDEAAYVEMMQGHKLTSVAEDQHNYFAISQTAQQSIEHATNELHGLFMHATDYVLQHPELLKKFNLPDVVLNKIRQSWDNRLNQLITSRFDFALTTAGLKVYEYNCDSASCYM
;
A
#
# COMPACT_ATOMS: atom_id res chain seq x y z
N MET A 1 -21.77 9.47 -21.13
CA MET A 1 -23.09 9.00 -20.63
C MET A 1 -22.99 7.51 -20.38
N SER A 2 -22.79 7.12 -19.11
CA SER A 2 -22.66 5.72 -18.70
C SER A 2 -23.94 4.96 -19.06
N ILE A 3 -23.81 3.89 -19.84
CA ILE A 3 -24.89 2.92 -20.05
C ILE A 3 -25.03 2.17 -18.73
N LYS A 4 -25.86 2.70 -17.82
CA LYS A 4 -26.29 1.94 -16.64
C LYS A 4 -27.03 0.70 -17.14
N SER A 5 -26.33 -0.43 -17.11
CA SER A 5 -26.86 -1.76 -17.35
C SER A 5 -28.15 -1.96 -16.53
N ARG A 6 -29.21 -2.47 -17.18
CA ARG A 6 -30.49 -2.82 -16.54
C ARG A 6 -30.44 -4.15 -15.78
N ALA A 7 -29.31 -4.85 -15.79
CA ALA A 7 -29.17 -6.12 -15.10
C ALA A 7 -29.06 -5.91 -13.58
N PRO A 8 -29.67 -6.79 -12.77
CA PRO A 8 -29.62 -6.70 -11.31
C PRO A 8 -28.17 -6.76 -10.82
N VAL A 9 -27.86 -5.94 -9.81
CA VAL A 9 -26.59 -5.95 -9.10
C VAL A 9 -26.60 -7.10 -8.09
N SER A 10 -25.50 -7.85 -8.04
CA SER A 10 -25.28 -8.96 -7.11
C SER A 10 -24.79 -8.47 -5.75
N GLN A 11 -25.15 -9.20 -4.69
CA GLN A 11 -24.80 -8.84 -3.31
C GLN A 11 -23.31 -8.97 -3.05
N PHE A 12 -22.79 -8.26 -2.05
CA PHE A 12 -21.41 -8.31 -1.63
C PHE A 12 -20.92 -9.75 -1.43
N GLY A 13 -19.82 -10.10 -2.09
CA GLY A 13 -19.22 -11.44 -2.02
C GLY A 13 -19.92 -12.53 -2.83
N GLU A 14 -20.97 -12.19 -3.59
CA GLU A 14 -21.53 -13.09 -4.59
C GLU A 14 -20.55 -13.29 -5.74
N LEU A 15 -20.41 -14.53 -6.20
CA LEU A 15 -19.55 -14.89 -7.33
C LEU A 15 -20.16 -14.37 -8.64
N LEU A 16 -19.43 -13.48 -9.31
CA LEU A 16 -19.82 -12.88 -10.59
C LEU A 16 -19.39 -13.71 -11.80
N GLY A 17 -18.24 -14.38 -11.71
CA GLY A 17 -17.65 -15.12 -12.83
C GLY A 17 -16.23 -15.59 -12.51
N TYR A 18 -15.53 -16.07 -13.53
CA TYR A 18 -14.15 -16.54 -13.43
C TYR A 18 -13.30 -15.94 -14.54
N ALA A 19 -12.17 -15.34 -14.17
CA ALA A 19 -11.12 -14.96 -15.10
C ALA A 19 -10.23 -16.18 -15.46
N PRO A 20 -9.35 -16.08 -16.49
CA PRO A 20 -8.43 -17.15 -16.83
C PRO A 20 -7.59 -17.61 -15.63
N GLY A 21 -7.29 -18.91 -15.60
CA GLY A 21 -6.70 -19.56 -14.42
C GLY A 21 -7.73 -19.97 -13.36
N ASN A 22 -9.02 -19.93 -13.69
CA ASN A 22 -10.12 -20.22 -12.77
C ASN A 22 -10.12 -19.30 -11.53
N VAL A 23 -9.80 -18.02 -11.74
CA VAL A 23 -9.73 -17.02 -10.67
C VAL A 23 -11.10 -16.37 -10.51
N ALA A 24 -11.74 -16.62 -9.37
CA ALA A 24 -13.08 -16.10 -9.07
C ALA A 24 -13.11 -14.56 -9.01
N VAL A 25 -14.21 -13.98 -9.47
CA VAL A 25 -14.51 -12.55 -9.41
C VAL A 25 -15.75 -12.37 -8.56
N TYR A 26 -15.71 -11.49 -7.56
CA TYR A 26 -16.81 -11.28 -6.63
C TYR A 26 -17.37 -9.86 -6.70
N SER A 27 -18.64 -9.72 -6.34
CA SER A 27 -19.26 -8.40 -6.15
C SER A 27 -18.62 -7.70 -4.95
N SER A 28 -18.33 -6.41 -5.12
CA SER A 28 -17.79 -5.53 -4.09
C SER A 28 -18.79 -4.42 -3.70
N ASP A 29 -20.09 -4.69 -3.86
CA ASP A 29 -21.16 -3.77 -3.47
C ASP A 29 -21.31 -3.72 -1.93
N TYR A 30 -20.47 -2.91 -1.26
CA TYR A 30 -20.40 -2.81 0.20
C TYR A 30 -21.72 -2.43 0.88
N ASP A 31 -22.62 -1.74 0.19
CA ASP A 31 -23.93 -1.36 0.73
C ASP A 31 -24.81 -2.58 1.01
N THR A 32 -24.51 -3.71 0.38
CA THR A 32 -25.23 -4.98 0.54
C THR A 32 -24.50 -5.98 1.46
N ALA A 33 -23.39 -5.58 2.09
CA ALA A 33 -22.61 -6.46 2.95
C ALA A 33 -23.40 -6.85 4.22
N ASP A 34 -23.50 -8.17 4.47
CA ASP A 34 -24.16 -8.70 5.66
C ASP A 34 -23.27 -8.51 6.90
N ALA A 35 -23.69 -7.64 7.82
CA ALA A 35 -22.97 -7.36 9.05
C ALA A 35 -22.82 -8.57 10.00
N THR A 36 -23.62 -9.63 9.82
CA THR A 36 -23.46 -10.88 10.57
C THR A 36 -22.31 -11.74 10.04
N ILE A 37 -22.03 -11.65 8.74
CA ILE A 37 -20.91 -12.34 8.07
C ILE A 37 -19.64 -11.49 8.16
N TYR A 38 -19.78 -10.16 8.07
CA TYR A 38 -18.69 -9.19 8.09
C TYR A 38 -18.80 -8.21 9.27
N PRO A 39 -18.67 -8.71 10.52
CA PRO A 39 -18.95 -7.90 11.72
C PRO A 39 -17.86 -6.85 12.02
N ASN A 40 -16.67 -6.99 11.44
CA ASN A 40 -15.53 -6.10 11.69
C ASN A 40 -14.61 -6.01 10.46
N ARG A 41 -13.64 -5.09 10.50
CA ARG A 41 -12.68 -4.87 9.39
C ARG A 41 -11.87 -6.13 9.05
N SER A 42 -11.50 -6.96 10.03
CA SER A 42 -10.74 -8.18 9.77
C SER A 42 -11.52 -9.18 8.90
N ALA A 43 -12.85 -9.22 9.01
CA ALA A 43 -13.69 -10.08 8.18
C ALA A 43 -13.62 -9.74 6.68
N TYR A 44 -13.32 -8.48 6.35
CA TYR A 44 -13.11 -8.00 4.99
C TYR A 44 -11.73 -8.32 4.44
N ARG A 45 -10.80 -8.90 5.20
CA ARG A 45 -9.50 -9.30 4.66
C ARG A 45 -9.62 -10.60 3.87
N SER A 46 -9.02 -10.62 2.69
CA SER A 46 -8.89 -11.79 1.83
C SER A 46 -7.51 -12.41 2.04
N TYR A 47 -7.49 -13.71 2.35
CA TYR A 47 -6.27 -14.49 2.50
C TYR A 47 -6.36 -15.75 1.63
N LEU A 48 -5.23 -16.12 1.03
CA LEU A 48 -5.07 -17.36 0.28
C LEU A 48 -3.70 -17.93 0.64
N ASP A 49 -3.65 -19.20 1.06
CA ASP A 49 -2.42 -19.87 1.52
C ASP A 49 -1.66 -19.09 2.62
N GLY A 50 -2.39 -18.38 3.47
CA GLY A 50 -1.84 -17.53 4.53
C GLY A 50 -1.30 -16.17 4.05
N ILE A 51 -1.41 -15.88 2.75
CA ILE A 51 -0.93 -14.64 2.13
C ILE A 51 -2.09 -13.66 1.99
N TYR A 52 -1.87 -12.42 2.44
CA TYR A 52 -2.85 -11.35 2.32
C TYR A 52 -3.02 -10.95 0.86
N MET A 53 -4.22 -11.14 0.31
CA MET A 53 -4.54 -10.76 -1.07
C MET A 53 -5.02 -9.31 -1.16
N GLY A 54 -5.65 -8.78 -0.10
CA GLY A 54 -6.24 -7.44 -0.09
C GLY A 54 -7.58 -7.41 0.65
N TYR A 55 -8.29 -6.29 0.57
CA TYR A 55 -9.66 -6.20 1.08
C TYR A 55 -10.65 -6.77 0.08
N LYS A 56 -11.54 -7.66 0.55
CA LYS A 56 -12.71 -8.17 -0.17
C LYS A 56 -13.62 -7.01 -0.54
N TRP A 57 -14.02 -6.80 -1.79
CA TRP A 57 -13.52 -7.44 -3.03
C TRP A 57 -13.00 -6.35 -3.96
N GLN A 58 -12.00 -5.62 -3.48
CA GLN A 58 -11.39 -4.49 -4.16
C GLN A 58 -10.65 -4.92 -5.43
N CYS A 59 -10.39 -3.96 -6.32
CA CYS A 59 -9.64 -4.17 -7.56
C CYS A 59 -8.20 -4.65 -7.30
N VAL A 60 -7.53 -4.07 -6.30
CA VAL A 60 -6.18 -4.47 -5.85
C VAL A 60 -6.16 -5.91 -5.33
N GLU A 61 -7.22 -6.33 -4.61
CA GLU A 61 -7.35 -7.70 -4.11
C GLU A 61 -7.40 -8.72 -5.25
N PHE A 62 -8.20 -8.43 -6.28
CA PHE A 62 -8.31 -9.28 -7.45
C PHE A 62 -7.00 -9.37 -8.22
N ALA A 63 -6.38 -8.22 -8.52
CA ALA A 63 -5.13 -8.18 -9.29
C ALA A 63 -4.03 -8.99 -8.59
N ARG A 64 -3.86 -8.82 -7.27
CA ARG A 64 -2.88 -9.57 -6.49
C ARG A 64 -3.18 -11.07 -6.47
N ARG A 65 -4.44 -11.44 -6.22
CA ARG A 65 -4.89 -12.85 -6.21
C ARG A 65 -4.74 -13.52 -7.57
N TRP A 66 -5.01 -12.80 -8.66
CA TRP A 66 -4.84 -13.31 -10.02
C TRP A 66 -3.37 -13.62 -10.33
N MET A 67 -2.46 -12.70 -9.98
CA MET A 67 -1.01 -12.91 -10.15
C MET A 67 -0.51 -14.09 -9.32
N TYR A 68 -0.97 -14.19 -8.07
CA TYR A 68 -0.57 -15.30 -7.21
C TYR A 68 -1.02 -16.66 -7.76
N LEU A 69 -2.30 -16.79 -8.13
CA LEU A 69 -2.85 -18.06 -8.61
C LEU A 69 -2.29 -18.49 -9.97
N ASN A 70 -2.01 -17.55 -10.87
CA ASN A 70 -1.51 -17.88 -12.22
C ASN A 70 0.02 -17.97 -12.30
N HIS A 71 0.75 -17.22 -11.48
CA HIS A 71 2.20 -17.07 -11.62
C HIS A 71 3.00 -17.29 -10.32
N GLY A 72 2.37 -17.34 -9.15
CA GLY A 72 3.06 -17.56 -7.87
C GLY A 72 3.80 -16.34 -7.30
N TYR A 73 3.61 -15.15 -7.88
CA TYR A 73 4.17 -13.90 -7.36
C TYR A 73 3.08 -12.87 -7.02
N ILE A 74 3.43 -11.88 -6.20
CA ILE A 74 2.56 -10.76 -5.82
C ILE A 74 3.31 -9.43 -5.83
N PHE A 75 2.61 -8.33 -6.09
CA PHE A 75 3.13 -6.99 -5.83
C PHE A 75 2.97 -6.61 -4.34
N ASP A 76 3.78 -5.66 -3.89
CA ASP A 76 3.81 -5.18 -2.50
C ASP A 76 2.48 -4.49 -2.10
N ASP A 77 2.31 -4.13 -0.82
CA ASP A 77 1.13 -3.40 -0.39
C ASP A 77 1.17 -1.94 -0.90
N VAL A 78 0.01 -1.46 -1.36
CA VAL A 78 -0.18 -0.11 -1.91
C VAL A 78 -1.37 0.53 -1.21
N ALA A 79 -1.31 1.85 -1.02
CA ALA A 79 -2.41 2.60 -0.43
C ALA A 79 -3.56 2.73 -1.43
N MET A 80 -3.25 3.16 -2.66
CA MET A 80 -4.20 3.31 -3.75
C MET A 80 -3.80 2.44 -4.96
N ALA A 81 -4.75 2.16 -5.85
CA ALA A 81 -4.50 1.32 -7.01
C ALA A 81 -3.54 1.96 -8.02
N TYR A 82 -3.53 3.30 -8.14
CA TYR A 82 -2.61 4.00 -9.03
C TYR A 82 -1.14 3.88 -8.59
N ASP A 83 -0.87 3.72 -7.29
CA ASP A 83 0.49 3.55 -6.74
C ASP A 83 1.18 2.29 -7.28
N ILE A 84 0.40 1.30 -7.76
CA ILE A 84 0.94 0.10 -8.40
C ILE A 84 1.88 0.48 -9.55
N PHE A 85 1.57 1.54 -10.30
CA PHE A 85 2.36 1.98 -11.47
C PHE A 85 3.79 2.45 -11.11
N GLU A 86 4.05 2.77 -9.84
CA GLU A 86 5.38 3.14 -9.34
C GLU A 86 6.21 1.94 -8.88
N LEU A 87 5.62 0.76 -8.77
CA LEU A 87 6.35 -0.46 -8.42
C LEU A 87 7.30 -0.87 -9.55
N ARG A 88 8.43 -1.47 -9.19
CA ARG A 88 9.44 -1.98 -10.16
C ARG A 88 9.85 -3.43 -9.92
N SER A 89 9.22 -4.08 -8.94
CA SER A 89 9.43 -5.51 -8.71
C SER A 89 8.19 -6.16 -8.08
N VAL A 90 8.10 -7.47 -8.24
CA VAL A 90 7.14 -8.34 -7.54
C VAL A 90 7.90 -9.37 -6.72
N ARG A 91 7.29 -9.86 -5.65
CA ARG A 91 7.85 -10.92 -4.81
C ARG A 91 7.38 -12.28 -5.30
N ASP A 92 8.33 -13.13 -5.71
CA ASP A 92 8.11 -14.56 -5.93
C ASP A 92 7.97 -15.25 -4.57
N ILE A 93 6.79 -15.81 -4.30
CA ILE A 93 6.47 -16.41 -3.01
C ILE A 93 7.22 -17.72 -2.79
N ASN A 94 7.40 -18.51 -3.85
CA ASN A 94 7.99 -19.84 -3.74
C ASN A 94 9.51 -19.75 -3.57
N ASN A 95 10.15 -18.86 -4.32
CA ASN A 95 11.60 -18.71 -4.32
C ASN A 95 12.11 -17.65 -3.33
N GLN A 96 11.22 -16.83 -2.76
CA GLN A 96 11.55 -15.71 -1.88
C GLN A 96 12.51 -14.69 -2.53
N THR A 97 12.40 -14.54 -3.85
CA THR A 97 13.16 -13.59 -4.66
C THR A 97 12.28 -12.44 -5.14
N ARG A 98 12.91 -11.38 -5.66
CA ARG A 98 12.20 -10.31 -6.38
C ARG A 98 12.40 -10.48 -7.88
N LEU A 99 11.32 -10.38 -8.65
CA LEU A 99 11.32 -10.40 -10.10
C LEU A 99 11.06 -8.97 -10.62
N PRO A 100 11.65 -8.57 -11.75
CA PRO A 100 11.43 -7.23 -12.28
C PRO A 100 10.00 -7.05 -12.81
N LEU A 101 9.45 -5.88 -12.54
CA LEU A 101 8.15 -5.42 -13.01
C LEU A 101 8.35 -4.11 -13.76
N GLN A 102 8.01 -4.08 -15.03
CA GLN A 102 8.22 -2.92 -15.89
C GLN A 102 6.90 -2.19 -16.11
N ALA A 103 6.92 -0.87 -15.99
CA ALA A 103 5.79 0.00 -16.31
C ALA A 103 5.93 0.55 -17.72
N PHE A 104 4.84 0.61 -18.48
CA PHE A 104 4.79 1.13 -19.84
C PHE A 104 3.62 2.10 -19.96
N ARG A 105 3.87 3.34 -20.37
CA ARG A 105 2.80 4.34 -20.53
C ARG A 105 1.83 3.95 -21.64
N ASN A 106 0.59 4.38 -21.51
CA ASN A 106 -0.38 4.25 -22.59
C ASN A 106 0.15 4.95 -23.86
N GLY A 107 0.23 4.22 -24.98
CA GLY A 107 0.94 4.67 -26.17
C GLY A 107 2.39 4.19 -26.29
N ALA A 108 2.89 3.32 -25.40
CA ALA A 108 4.20 2.70 -25.54
C ALA A 108 4.26 1.70 -26.71
N LYS A 109 5.46 1.46 -27.23
CA LYS A 109 5.72 0.46 -28.28
C LYS A 109 5.81 -0.97 -27.76
N HIS A 110 6.09 -1.15 -26.48
CA HIS A 110 6.02 -2.46 -25.83
C HIS A 110 4.55 -2.78 -25.54
N HIS A 111 3.93 -3.67 -26.31
CA HIS A 111 2.49 -3.91 -26.20
C HIS A 111 2.15 -4.63 -24.90
N PRO A 112 0.94 -4.40 -24.32
CA PRO A 112 0.50 -5.21 -23.20
C PRO A 112 0.41 -6.68 -23.61
N VAL A 113 0.61 -7.57 -22.65
CA VAL A 113 0.46 -9.02 -22.84
C VAL A 113 -0.62 -9.55 -21.91
N VAL A 114 -1.07 -10.79 -22.15
CA VAL A 114 -1.98 -11.46 -21.22
C VAL A 114 -1.29 -11.56 -19.86
N GLY A 115 -1.96 -11.07 -18.81
CA GLY A 115 -1.44 -10.97 -17.46
C GLY A 115 -0.84 -9.61 -17.10
N SER A 116 -0.69 -8.67 -18.05
CA SER A 116 -0.32 -7.29 -17.72
C SER A 116 -1.38 -6.64 -16.82
N LEU A 117 -0.93 -5.82 -15.86
CA LEU A 117 -1.82 -5.01 -15.03
C LEU A 117 -2.07 -3.67 -15.73
N LEU A 118 -3.31 -3.34 -16.03
CA LEU A 118 -3.70 -2.04 -16.58
C LEU A 118 -4.06 -1.11 -15.42
N ILE A 119 -3.42 0.06 -15.36
CA ILE A 119 -3.54 1.00 -14.24
C ILE A 119 -4.19 2.32 -14.69
N TRP A 120 -5.15 2.81 -13.91
CA TRP A 120 -5.74 4.14 -14.03
C TRP A 120 -5.23 5.06 -12.93
N GLU A 121 -5.07 6.32 -13.29
CA GLU A 121 -4.79 7.44 -12.36
C GLU A 121 -6.03 7.74 -11.50
N GLU A 122 -5.84 8.47 -10.41
CA GLU A 122 -6.96 9.11 -9.71
C GLU A 122 -7.68 10.12 -10.64
N GLY A 123 -9.01 10.17 -10.54
CA GLY A 123 -9.82 11.12 -11.30
C GLY A 123 -11.05 10.51 -11.98
N GLY A 124 -12.10 11.32 -12.13
CA GLY A 124 -13.37 10.93 -12.74
C GLY A 124 -14.05 9.79 -12.00
N GLU A 125 -14.38 8.71 -12.72
CA GLU A 125 -14.94 7.48 -12.14
C GLU A 125 -14.07 6.89 -11.00
N PHE A 126 -12.78 7.24 -10.95
CA PHE A 126 -11.81 6.73 -9.96
C PHE A 126 -11.22 7.85 -9.09
N GLU A 127 -12.03 8.85 -8.74
CA GLU A 127 -11.67 10.15 -8.14
C GLU A 127 -10.68 10.14 -6.97
N GLU A 128 -10.58 9.06 -6.18
CA GLU A 128 -9.64 8.99 -5.03
C GLU A 128 -8.68 7.80 -5.03
N THR A 129 -9.01 6.71 -5.74
CA THR A 129 -8.30 5.43 -5.57
C THR A 129 -7.52 4.99 -6.81
N GLY A 130 -7.78 5.62 -7.96
CA GLY A 130 -7.40 5.06 -9.25
C GLY A 130 -8.06 3.69 -9.46
N HIS A 131 -7.51 2.89 -10.38
CA HIS A 131 -8.03 1.54 -10.60
C HIS A 131 -6.98 0.60 -11.19
N VAL A 132 -7.18 -0.71 -10.99
CA VAL A 132 -6.36 -1.76 -11.58
C VAL A 132 -7.22 -2.88 -12.16
N ALA A 133 -6.88 -3.32 -13.37
CA ALA A 133 -7.47 -4.47 -14.03
C ALA A 133 -6.40 -5.40 -14.59
N VAL A 134 -6.73 -6.68 -14.79
CA VAL A 134 -5.85 -7.64 -15.46
C VAL A 134 -6.23 -7.74 -16.94
N VAL A 135 -5.25 -7.58 -17.82
CA VAL A 135 -5.41 -7.83 -19.26
C VAL A 135 -5.48 -9.33 -19.51
N VAL A 136 -6.59 -9.82 -20.07
CA VAL A 136 -6.82 -11.26 -20.30
C VAL A 136 -6.85 -11.65 -21.78
N GLU A 137 -7.08 -10.69 -22.68
CA GLU A 137 -6.85 -10.86 -24.11
C GLU A 137 -6.31 -9.57 -24.74
N VAL A 138 -5.43 -9.71 -25.74
CA VAL A 138 -4.84 -8.59 -26.47
C VAL A 138 -5.03 -8.80 -27.97
N HIS A 139 -5.60 -7.80 -28.63
CA HIS A 139 -5.81 -7.73 -30.07
C HIS A 139 -5.28 -6.38 -30.60
N GLN A 140 -5.24 -6.18 -31.92
CA GLN A 140 -4.75 -4.90 -32.48
C GLN A 140 -5.72 -3.73 -32.29
N ASP A 141 -7.01 -4.03 -32.21
CA ASP A 141 -8.11 -3.06 -32.14
C ASP A 141 -8.76 -2.98 -30.77
N LYS A 142 -8.36 -3.85 -29.83
CA LYS A 142 -8.94 -3.96 -28.49
C LYS A 142 -8.14 -4.80 -27.52
N ILE A 143 -8.47 -4.66 -26.24
CA ILE A 143 -8.09 -5.57 -25.16
C ILE A 143 -9.34 -5.99 -24.37
N ARG A 144 -9.26 -7.13 -23.69
CA ARG A 144 -10.29 -7.56 -22.73
C ARG A 144 -9.68 -7.67 -21.35
N LEU A 145 -10.49 -7.31 -20.36
CA LEU A 145 -10.07 -7.13 -18.99
C LEU A 145 -10.87 -8.00 -18.04
N ALA A 146 -10.23 -8.44 -16.97
CA ALA A 146 -10.85 -8.97 -15.78
C ALA A 146 -10.54 -8.05 -14.59
N GLU A 147 -11.55 -7.70 -13.80
CA GLU A 147 -11.40 -6.83 -12.62
C GLU A 147 -12.54 -7.03 -11.61
N GLN A 148 -12.35 -6.48 -10.41
CA GLN A 148 -13.40 -6.28 -9.41
C GLN A 148 -13.60 -4.78 -9.14
N ASN A 149 -14.66 -4.44 -8.42
CA ASN A 149 -14.95 -3.07 -7.96
C ASN A 149 -15.21 -2.03 -9.07
N VAL A 150 -15.87 -2.45 -10.15
CA VAL A 150 -16.39 -1.56 -11.21
C VAL A 150 -17.84 -1.93 -11.56
N ALA A 151 -18.02 -3.17 -12.03
CA ALA A 151 -19.32 -3.74 -12.33
C ALA A 151 -19.63 -4.86 -11.34
N HIS A 152 -20.90 -4.97 -10.94
CA HIS A 152 -21.36 -5.92 -9.92
C HIS A 152 -22.42 -6.89 -10.47
N GLN A 153 -22.49 -7.05 -11.79
CA GLN A 153 -23.40 -7.98 -12.44
C GLN A 153 -22.69 -9.30 -12.75
N LEU A 154 -23.46 -10.39 -12.74
CA LEU A 154 -23.00 -11.70 -13.20
C LEU A 154 -22.43 -11.58 -14.62
N TRP A 155 -21.25 -12.15 -14.83
CA TRP A 155 -20.65 -12.25 -16.15
C TRP A 155 -21.46 -13.21 -17.01
N PRO A 156 -21.55 -12.99 -18.32
CA PRO A 156 -22.15 -13.95 -19.23
C PRO A 156 -21.50 -15.33 -19.08
N GLN A 157 -22.31 -16.39 -19.28
CA GLN A 157 -21.83 -17.76 -19.16
C GLN A 157 -20.61 -17.99 -20.08
N ASP A 158 -19.57 -18.64 -19.53
CA ASP A 158 -18.32 -18.97 -20.20
C ASP A 158 -17.49 -17.76 -20.69
N GLN A 159 -17.80 -16.54 -20.23
CA GLN A 159 -17.03 -15.33 -20.55
C GLN A 159 -15.96 -15.05 -19.48
N PRO A 160 -14.65 -15.07 -19.81
CA PRO A 160 -13.59 -14.90 -18.82
C PRO A 160 -13.14 -13.44 -18.63
N TRP A 161 -13.99 -12.46 -18.95
CA TRP A 161 -13.69 -11.03 -18.91
C TRP A 161 -14.96 -10.20 -18.63
N CYS A 162 -14.81 -9.01 -18.04
CA CYS A 162 -15.90 -8.08 -17.72
C CYS A 162 -16.03 -6.91 -18.70
N ARG A 163 -14.91 -6.40 -19.22
CA ARG A 163 -14.89 -5.23 -20.10
C ARG A 163 -13.99 -5.45 -21.30
N GLU A 164 -14.35 -4.78 -22.38
CA GLU A 164 -13.55 -4.66 -23.60
C GLU A 164 -13.23 -3.18 -23.79
N LEU A 165 -11.94 -2.85 -23.93
CA LEU A 165 -11.49 -1.51 -24.25
C LEU A 165 -10.96 -1.48 -25.67
N LYS A 166 -11.32 -0.44 -26.40
CA LYS A 166 -10.82 -0.24 -27.76
C LYS A 166 -9.35 0.13 -27.70
N ALA A 167 -8.57 -0.41 -28.63
CA ALA A 167 -7.16 -0.11 -28.78
C ALA A 167 -6.85 0.24 -30.25
N LYS A 168 -5.68 0.83 -30.48
CA LYS A 168 -5.14 1.09 -31.80
C LYS A 168 -3.63 0.96 -31.79
N VAL A 169 -3.11 0.30 -32.81
CA VAL A 169 -1.67 0.30 -33.12
C VAL A 169 -1.39 1.37 -34.18
N THR A 170 -0.47 2.30 -33.89
CA THR A 170 -0.05 3.33 -34.86
C THR A 170 0.87 2.73 -35.93
N LYS A 171 1.20 3.50 -36.99
CA LYS A 171 2.15 3.03 -38.01
C LYS A 171 3.57 2.90 -37.46
N GLU A 172 3.86 3.67 -36.42
CA GLU A 172 5.13 3.75 -35.71
C GLU A 172 5.30 2.61 -34.68
N GLY A 173 4.23 1.83 -34.45
CA GLY A 173 4.21 0.66 -33.58
C GLY A 173 3.63 0.91 -32.18
N ASP A 174 3.15 2.12 -31.89
CA ASP A 174 2.65 2.52 -30.57
C ASP A 174 1.28 1.88 -30.29
N TYR A 175 1.08 1.35 -29.08
CA TYR A 175 -0.18 0.73 -28.67
C TYR A 175 -0.99 1.67 -27.77
N TRP A 176 -2.10 2.20 -28.28
CA TRP A 176 -2.96 3.12 -27.54
C TRP A 176 -4.25 2.45 -27.12
N ILE A 177 -4.59 2.55 -25.83
CA ILE A 177 -5.84 2.08 -25.25
C ILE A 177 -6.76 3.28 -24.99
N GLU A 178 -7.99 3.21 -25.47
CA GLU A 178 -9.02 4.21 -25.24
C GLU A 178 -9.70 3.97 -23.88
N CYS A 179 -9.69 4.99 -23.03
CA CYS A 179 -10.42 4.92 -21.75
C CYS A 179 -11.93 4.96 -22.02
N SER A 180 -12.68 4.02 -21.43
CA SER A 180 -14.14 3.95 -21.58
C SER A 180 -14.88 5.09 -20.86
N TYR A 181 -14.21 5.77 -19.93
CA TYR A 181 -14.73 6.89 -19.16
C TYR A 181 -14.08 8.18 -19.65
N SER A 182 -14.89 9.21 -19.88
CA SER A 182 -14.41 10.49 -20.44
C SER A 182 -13.60 11.33 -19.46
N ASP A 183 -13.65 10.97 -18.18
CA ASP A 183 -13.09 11.68 -17.04
C ASP A 183 -12.02 10.86 -16.28
N ALA A 184 -11.69 9.64 -16.74
CA ALA A 184 -10.63 8.83 -16.15
C ALA A 184 -9.42 8.70 -17.10
N THR A 185 -8.22 8.66 -16.51
CA THR A 185 -6.95 8.56 -17.26
C THR A 185 -6.32 7.18 -17.08
N ILE A 186 -5.99 6.51 -18.19
CA ILE A 186 -5.14 5.30 -18.16
C ILE A 186 -3.69 5.76 -18.08
N LEU A 187 -2.98 5.39 -17.01
CA LEU A 187 -1.53 5.63 -16.90
C LEU A 187 -0.78 4.77 -17.91
N GLY A 188 -1.11 3.48 -17.96
CA GLY A 188 -0.43 2.49 -18.77
C GLY A 188 -0.63 1.08 -18.24
N TRP A 189 0.26 0.16 -18.63
CA TRP A 189 0.27 -1.22 -18.15
C TRP A 189 1.60 -1.60 -17.51
N MET A 190 1.56 -2.61 -16.66
CA MET A 190 2.74 -3.20 -16.05
C MET A 190 2.87 -4.67 -16.41
N THR A 191 4.09 -5.10 -16.73
CA THR A 191 4.39 -6.47 -17.13
C THR A 191 5.60 -6.97 -16.34
N GLN A 192 5.50 -8.17 -15.78
CA GLN A 192 6.66 -8.85 -15.19
C GLN A 192 7.55 -9.32 -16.35
N THR A 193 8.66 -8.62 -16.59
CA THR A 193 9.61 -8.95 -17.66
C THR A 193 10.99 -8.37 -17.35
N ASP A 194 12.04 -9.01 -17.87
CA ASP A 194 13.40 -8.47 -17.89
C ASP A 194 13.60 -7.43 -19.02
N GLU A 195 12.65 -7.31 -19.94
CA GLU A 195 12.70 -6.38 -21.07
C GLU A 195 12.43 -4.93 -20.62
N THR A 196 13.45 -4.08 -20.68
CA THR A 196 13.35 -2.66 -20.31
C THR A 196 13.13 -1.74 -21.50
N GLU A 197 13.03 -2.27 -22.72
CA GLU A 197 12.84 -1.45 -23.93
C GLU A 197 11.47 -0.77 -23.89
N TYR A 198 11.44 0.56 -23.98
CA TYR A 198 10.24 1.41 -23.84
C TYR A 198 9.61 1.43 -22.45
N ALA A 199 10.21 0.78 -21.45
CA ALA A 199 9.74 0.88 -20.07
C ALA A 199 9.97 2.29 -19.53
N GLU A 200 9.05 2.72 -18.66
CA GLU A 200 9.22 3.93 -17.87
C GLU A 200 10.48 3.80 -17.03
N PRO A 201 11.27 4.88 -16.91
CA PRO A 201 12.45 4.85 -16.07
C PRO A 201 12.06 4.45 -14.64
N THR A 202 12.91 3.65 -14.02
CA THR A 202 12.93 3.61 -12.56
C THR A 202 13.50 4.95 -12.13
N SER A 203 12.73 5.74 -11.37
CA SER A 203 13.26 6.99 -10.82
C SER A 203 14.49 6.63 -9.98
N GLU A 204 15.68 7.02 -10.44
CA GLU A 204 16.89 6.79 -9.65
C GLU A 204 16.77 7.62 -8.38
N LEU A 205 16.62 6.92 -7.27
CA LEU A 205 16.59 7.54 -5.96
C LEU A 205 17.94 8.24 -5.77
N ASN A 206 17.94 9.57 -5.69
CA ASN A 206 19.17 10.28 -5.34
C ASN A 206 19.51 9.98 -3.88
N THR A 207 20.38 9.00 -3.67
CA THR A 207 20.75 8.50 -2.35
C THR A 207 21.39 9.56 -1.46
N ASP A 208 21.97 10.63 -2.05
CA ASP A 208 22.55 11.74 -1.28
C ASP A 208 21.48 12.53 -0.52
N LEU A 209 20.22 12.49 -0.98
CA LEU A 209 19.10 13.12 -0.27
C LEU A 209 18.77 12.43 1.05
N PHE A 210 19.32 11.24 1.32
CA PHE A 210 19.10 10.47 2.56
C PHE A 210 20.24 10.65 3.57
N ILE A 211 21.22 11.52 3.28
CA ILE A 211 22.27 11.90 4.23
C ILE A 211 21.65 12.73 5.36
N ILE A 212 21.96 12.36 6.60
CA ILE A 212 21.67 13.18 7.78
C ILE A 212 22.82 14.17 7.93
N GLU A 213 22.53 15.46 7.80
CA GLU A 213 23.53 16.51 7.92
C GLU A 213 23.62 17.00 9.37
N ALA A 214 24.83 17.01 9.92
CA ALA A 214 25.10 17.59 11.23
C ALA A 214 25.45 19.08 11.07
N HIS A 215 24.71 19.93 11.77
CA HIS A 215 24.85 21.38 11.76
C HIS A 215 25.10 21.91 13.16
N LYS A 216 25.61 23.15 13.23
CA LYS A 216 25.83 23.86 14.49
C LYS A 216 25.21 25.24 14.44
N ALA A 217 24.34 25.54 15.40
CA ALA A 217 23.74 26.85 15.57
C ALA A 217 24.79 27.87 16.04
N VAL A 218 24.67 29.10 15.58
CA VAL A 218 25.54 30.20 16.01
C VAL A 218 25.28 30.49 17.49
N ASP A 219 26.33 30.50 18.31
CA ASP A 219 26.21 30.87 19.72
C ASP A 219 26.12 32.39 19.86
N THR A 220 24.93 32.88 20.20
CA THR A 220 24.63 34.27 20.54
C THR A 220 24.37 34.45 22.03
N GLY A 221 24.70 33.44 22.85
CA GLY A 221 24.36 33.37 24.27
C GLY A 221 22.93 32.90 24.55
N GLN A 222 22.25 32.28 23.58
CA GLN A 222 20.88 31.79 23.74
C GLN A 222 20.73 30.75 24.87
N ALA A 223 21.74 29.91 25.09
CA ALA A 223 21.73 28.90 26.15
C ALA A 223 21.76 29.50 27.57
N ASN A 224 22.18 30.76 27.72
CA ASN A 224 22.20 31.48 28.99
C ASN A 224 20.86 32.16 29.32
N LYS A 225 19.86 32.05 28.44
CA LYS A 225 18.53 32.61 28.62
C LYS A 225 17.53 31.49 28.91
N SER A 226 16.46 31.83 29.62
CA SER A 226 15.28 30.96 29.72
C SER A 226 14.53 30.97 28.39
N TRP A 227 14.70 29.91 27.60
CA TRP A 227 14.04 29.74 26.30
C TRP A 227 12.84 28.79 26.34
N LEU A 228 12.64 28.10 27.47
CA LEU A 228 11.37 27.44 27.82
C LEU A 228 10.57 28.33 28.77
N ASN A 229 9.28 28.42 28.54
CA ASN A 229 8.31 29.14 29.34
C ASN A 229 7.88 28.30 30.55
N ILE A 230 8.55 28.52 31.68
CA ILE A 230 8.25 27.82 32.96
C ILE A 230 6.87 28.15 33.56
N ALA A 231 6.09 29.06 32.96
CA ALA A 231 4.69 29.23 33.33
C ALA A 231 3.79 28.11 32.78
N ASN A 232 4.28 27.35 31.79
CA ASN A 232 3.65 26.14 31.29
C ASN A 232 4.12 24.96 32.16
N ASP A 233 3.20 24.23 32.79
CA ASP A 233 3.52 23.17 33.77
C ASP A 233 4.38 22.05 33.16
N ASP A 234 4.19 21.77 31.88
CA ASP A 234 4.85 20.73 31.11
C ASP A 234 6.31 21.13 30.79
N GLU A 235 6.54 22.37 30.34
CA GLU A 235 7.88 22.93 30.16
C GLU A 235 8.63 23.11 31.48
N ALA A 236 7.93 23.47 32.56
CA ALA A 236 8.51 23.56 33.91
C ALA A 236 9.02 22.20 34.39
N ALA A 237 8.23 21.14 34.21
CA ALA A 237 8.62 19.78 34.54
C ALA A 237 9.82 19.30 33.71
N TYR A 238 9.88 19.65 32.42
CA TYR A 238 11.04 19.37 31.56
C TYR A 238 12.31 20.05 32.08
N VAL A 239 12.24 21.35 32.39
CA VAL A 239 13.38 22.13 32.91
C VAL A 239 13.86 21.59 34.25
N GLU A 240 12.94 21.20 35.14
CA GLU A 240 13.29 20.57 36.43
C GLU A 240 14.04 19.25 36.20
N MET A 241 13.49 18.37 35.35
CA MET A 241 14.09 17.06 35.05
C MET A 241 15.47 17.19 34.38
N MET A 242 15.61 18.10 33.41
CA MET A 242 16.85 18.35 32.69
C MET A 242 17.85 19.23 33.47
N GLN A 243 17.46 19.72 34.65
CA GLN A 243 18.24 20.62 35.50
C GLN A 243 18.69 21.86 34.73
N GLY A 244 17.72 22.53 34.08
CA GLY A 244 17.91 23.73 33.28
C GLY A 244 17.37 23.61 31.86
N HIS A 245 17.57 24.67 31.09
CA HIS A 245 17.12 24.76 29.70
C HIS A 245 18.11 24.06 28.76
N LYS A 246 18.05 22.74 28.68
CA LYS A 246 18.98 21.88 27.93
C LYS A 246 18.23 20.88 27.06
N LEU A 247 18.73 20.62 25.85
CA LEU A 247 18.18 19.60 24.92
C LEU A 247 18.98 18.29 24.91
N THR A 248 20.19 18.30 25.44
CA THR A 248 21.10 17.15 25.50
C THR A 248 21.84 17.11 26.85
N SER A 249 22.31 15.93 27.25
CA SER A 249 23.18 15.78 28.43
C SER A 249 24.64 16.15 28.15
N VAL A 250 25.02 16.31 26.87
CA VAL A 250 26.39 16.63 26.46
C VAL A 250 26.51 18.14 26.22
N ALA A 251 27.33 18.83 27.02
CA ALA A 251 27.45 20.29 26.97
C ALA A 251 27.97 20.81 25.61
N GLU A 252 28.86 20.05 24.96
CA GLU A 252 29.46 20.42 23.67
C GLU A 252 28.44 20.38 22.51
N ASP A 253 27.36 19.61 22.69
CA ASP A 253 26.34 19.35 21.68
C ASP A 253 25.10 20.25 21.80
N GLN A 254 25.04 21.17 22.78
CA GLN A 254 23.85 22.02 23.00
C GLN A 254 23.47 22.89 21.79
N HIS A 255 24.42 23.11 20.89
CA HIS A 255 24.23 23.88 19.67
C HIS A 255 24.17 23.01 18.41
N ASN A 256 24.34 21.69 18.56
CA ASN A 256 24.30 20.77 17.44
C ASN A 256 22.84 20.43 17.11
N TYR A 257 22.53 20.39 15.82
CA TYR A 257 21.25 19.93 15.33
C TYR A 257 21.45 19.17 14.03
N PHE A 258 20.45 18.37 13.66
CA PHE A 258 20.50 17.57 12.45
C PHE A 258 19.44 18.05 11.46
N ALA A 259 19.77 17.98 10.18
CA ALA A 259 18.85 18.25 9.09
C ALA A 259 18.78 17.04 8.18
N ILE A 260 17.59 16.78 7.64
CA ILE A 260 17.34 15.80 6.58
C ILE A 260 16.65 16.52 5.43
N SER A 261 16.79 15.98 4.21
CA SER A 261 16.06 16.51 3.07
C SER A 261 14.55 16.26 3.20
N GLN A 262 13.75 17.04 2.47
CA GLN A 262 12.31 16.81 2.37
C GLN A 262 11.99 15.42 1.78
N THR A 263 12.81 14.94 0.85
CA THR A 263 12.67 13.59 0.28
C THR A 263 12.86 12.49 1.32
N ALA A 264 13.87 12.62 2.20
CA ALA A 264 14.08 11.67 3.29
C ALA A 264 12.92 11.69 4.29
N GLN A 265 12.40 12.89 4.64
CA GLN A 265 11.22 13.03 5.48
C GLN A 265 10.00 12.30 4.87
N GLN A 266 9.67 12.57 3.61
CA GLN A 266 8.55 11.93 2.91
C GLN A 266 8.70 10.40 2.86
N SER A 267 9.92 9.91 2.65
CA SER A 267 10.21 8.47 2.68
C SER A 267 9.96 7.85 4.06
N ILE A 268 10.32 8.53 5.15
CA ILE A 268 10.04 8.09 6.51
C ILE A 268 8.53 8.09 6.79
N GLU A 269 7.81 9.12 6.36
CA GLU A 269 6.35 9.21 6.51
C GLU A 269 5.64 8.07 5.77
N HIS A 270 6.02 7.83 4.52
CA HIS A 270 5.47 6.72 3.72
C HIS A 270 5.76 5.37 4.39
N ALA A 271 7.01 5.11 4.75
CA ALA A 271 7.40 3.87 5.43
C ALA A 271 6.68 3.69 6.78
N THR A 272 6.46 4.77 7.52
CA THR A 272 5.73 4.74 8.80
C THR A 272 4.28 4.29 8.61
N ASN A 273 3.59 4.83 7.60
CA ASN A 273 2.22 4.45 7.27
C ASN A 273 2.13 2.99 6.80
N GLU A 274 3.03 2.58 5.91
CA GLU A 274 3.08 1.21 5.40
C GLU A 274 3.39 0.21 6.52
N LEU A 275 4.44 0.47 7.30
CA LEU A 275 4.86 -0.41 8.40
C LEU A 275 3.79 -0.52 9.48
N HIS A 276 3.10 0.57 9.85
CA HIS A 276 2.00 0.48 10.79
C HIS A 276 0.94 -0.53 10.31
N GLY A 277 0.52 -0.43 9.04
CA GLY A 277 -0.38 -1.41 8.42
C GLY A 277 0.16 -2.85 8.50
N LEU A 278 1.44 -3.05 8.15
CA LEU A 278 2.09 -4.36 8.20
C LEU A 278 2.16 -4.93 9.63
N PHE A 279 2.48 -4.12 10.64
CA PHE A 279 2.48 -4.55 12.04
C PHE A 279 1.08 -4.89 12.54
N MET A 280 0.06 -4.12 12.14
CA MET A 280 -1.33 -4.45 12.45
C MET A 280 -1.79 -5.75 11.76
N HIS A 281 -1.33 -6.00 10.54
CA HIS A 281 -1.58 -7.25 9.82
C HIS A 281 -0.90 -8.46 10.51
N ALA A 282 0.38 -8.32 10.86
CA ALA A 282 1.13 -9.35 11.56
C ALA A 282 0.51 -9.67 12.93
N THR A 283 0.06 -8.65 13.66
CA THR A 283 -0.60 -8.83 14.97
C THR A 283 -1.90 -9.63 14.86
N ASP A 284 -2.78 -9.27 13.91
CA ASP A 284 -4.01 -10.00 13.62
C ASP A 284 -3.72 -11.48 13.30
N TYR A 285 -2.74 -11.71 12.42
CA TYR A 285 -2.33 -13.05 12.01
C TYR A 285 -1.84 -13.87 13.21
N VAL A 286 -0.94 -13.33 14.03
CA VAL A 286 -0.43 -14.00 15.24
C VAL A 286 -1.55 -14.37 16.21
N LEU A 287 -2.54 -13.50 16.43
CA LEU A 287 -3.64 -13.76 17.38
C LEU A 287 -4.56 -14.92 16.96
N GLN A 288 -4.65 -15.17 15.65
CA GLN A 288 -5.41 -16.27 15.04
C GLN A 288 -4.64 -17.59 14.99
N HIS A 289 -3.32 -17.57 15.19
CA HIS A 289 -2.40 -18.71 15.04
C HIS A 289 -1.72 -19.07 16.37
N PRO A 290 -2.26 -20.02 17.16
CA PRO A 290 -1.78 -20.33 18.51
C PRO A 290 -0.29 -20.70 18.59
N GLU A 291 0.25 -21.34 17.56
CA GLU A 291 1.66 -21.73 17.44
C GLU A 291 2.61 -20.53 17.28
N LEU A 292 2.12 -19.42 16.70
CA LEU A 292 2.86 -18.18 16.62
C LEU A 292 2.70 -17.38 17.91
N LEU A 293 1.48 -17.27 18.43
CA LEU A 293 1.19 -16.54 19.67
C LEU A 293 1.99 -17.07 20.86
N LYS A 294 2.20 -18.38 20.95
CA LYS A 294 3.04 -19.00 21.99
C LYS A 294 4.48 -18.48 22.02
N LYS A 295 5.03 -18.03 20.88
CA LYS A 295 6.40 -17.49 20.80
C LYS A 295 6.57 -16.16 21.53
N PHE A 296 5.46 -15.45 21.78
CA PHE A 296 5.45 -14.18 22.51
C PHE A 296 5.50 -14.38 24.03
N ASN A 297 5.47 -15.63 24.52
CA ASN A 297 5.60 -15.97 25.94
C ASN A 297 4.61 -15.22 26.86
N LEU A 298 3.39 -14.98 26.37
CA LEU A 298 2.32 -14.34 27.12
C LEU A 298 1.60 -15.35 28.03
N PRO A 299 1.20 -14.98 29.25
CA PRO A 299 0.44 -15.87 30.13
C PRO A 299 -0.91 -16.28 29.52
N ASP A 300 -1.24 -17.59 29.53
CA ASP A 300 -2.50 -18.10 28.95
C ASP A 300 -3.77 -17.40 29.49
N VAL A 301 -3.73 -16.98 30.77
CA VAL A 301 -4.85 -16.31 31.46
C VAL A 301 -5.21 -14.94 30.83
N VAL A 302 -4.30 -14.29 30.12
CA VAL A 302 -4.56 -12.98 29.49
C VAL A 302 -4.99 -13.07 28.02
N LEU A 303 -4.80 -14.22 27.35
CA LEU A 303 -4.98 -14.33 25.90
C LEU A 303 -6.41 -14.00 25.44
N ASN A 304 -7.42 -14.45 26.19
CA ASN A 304 -8.81 -14.13 25.87
C ASN A 304 -9.09 -12.62 25.97
N LYS A 305 -8.48 -11.93 26.95
CA LYS A 305 -8.61 -10.47 27.10
C LYS A 305 -7.88 -9.73 25.97
N ILE A 306 -6.73 -10.23 25.54
CA ILE A 306 -5.98 -9.64 24.42
C ILE A 306 -6.79 -9.71 23.14
N ARG A 307 -7.36 -10.88 22.81
CA ARG A 307 -8.23 -11.03 21.62
C ARG A 307 -9.44 -10.10 21.70
N GLN A 308 -10.12 -10.06 22.85
CA GLN A 308 -11.23 -9.15 23.07
C GLN A 308 -10.81 -7.67 22.91
N SER A 309 -9.61 -7.29 23.37
CA SER A 309 -9.09 -5.94 23.16
C SER A 309 -8.85 -5.65 21.69
N TRP A 310 -8.24 -6.58 20.95
CA TRP A 310 -8.00 -6.46 19.52
C TRP A 310 -9.30 -6.23 18.73
N ASP A 311 -10.32 -7.05 18.99
CA ASP A 311 -11.60 -6.97 18.28
C ASP A 311 -12.36 -5.67 18.56
N ASN A 312 -12.28 -5.15 19.79
CA ASN A 312 -13.09 -4.01 20.22
C ASN A 312 -12.36 -2.65 20.17
N ARG A 313 -11.03 -2.64 20.07
CA ARG A 313 -10.21 -1.43 20.24
C ARG A 313 -9.19 -1.20 19.13
N LEU A 314 -9.39 -1.81 17.96
CA LEU A 314 -8.46 -1.75 16.83
C LEU A 314 -8.03 -0.30 16.46
N ASN A 315 -8.93 0.68 16.59
CA ASN A 315 -8.69 2.08 16.24
C ASN A 315 -8.45 2.98 17.48
N GLN A 316 -8.11 2.43 18.64
CA GLN A 316 -7.91 3.19 19.88
C GLN A 316 -6.43 3.38 20.24
N LEU A 317 -5.50 3.00 19.36
CA LEU A 317 -4.09 3.35 19.50
C LEU A 317 -3.96 4.87 19.36
N ILE A 318 -3.49 5.54 20.41
CA ILE A 318 -3.36 7.01 20.42
C ILE A 318 -2.05 7.44 19.77
N THR A 319 -0.95 6.79 20.14
CA THR A 319 0.38 7.12 19.63
C THR A 319 1.33 5.93 19.72
N SER A 320 2.39 5.96 18.93
CA SER A 320 3.44 4.94 18.87
C SER A 320 4.73 5.54 18.30
N ARG A 321 5.85 4.82 18.35
CA ARG A 321 7.14 5.27 17.82
C ARG A 321 7.86 4.16 17.09
N PHE A 322 8.30 4.43 15.86
CA PHE A 322 9.23 3.56 15.14
C PHE A 322 10.66 4.01 15.35
N ASP A 323 11.56 3.04 15.50
CA ASP A 323 12.98 3.30 15.58
C ASP A 323 13.61 2.86 14.25
N PHE A 324 14.11 3.83 13.48
CA PHE A 324 14.66 3.63 12.14
C PHE A 324 16.18 3.86 12.08
N ALA A 325 16.84 3.13 11.18
CA ALA A 325 18.11 3.53 10.58
C ALA A 325 17.86 4.16 9.21
N LEU A 326 18.29 5.40 9.05
CA LEU A 326 18.32 6.12 7.79
C LEU A 326 19.77 6.27 7.32
N THR A 327 20.08 5.78 6.13
CA THR A 327 21.41 5.88 5.50
C THR A 327 21.27 6.13 4.00
N THR A 328 22.37 6.42 3.30
CA THR A 328 22.39 6.48 1.83
C THR A 328 22.04 5.15 1.17
N ALA A 329 22.19 4.02 1.86
CA ALA A 329 21.75 2.70 1.40
C ALA A 329 20.23 2.47 1.57
N GLY A 330 19.52 3.42 2.19
CA GLY A 330 18.08 3.38 2.39
C GLY A 330 17.66 3.37 3.86
N LEU A 331 16.35 3.15 4.05
CA LEU A 331 15.66 3.17 5.33
C LEU A 331 15.39 1.73 5.82
N LYS A 332 15.66 1.46 7.10
CA LYS A 332 15.35 0.18 7.77
C LYS A 332 14.74 0.42 9.14
N VAL A 333 13.73 -0.37 9.48
CA VAL A 333 13.10 -0.35 10.81
C VAL A 333 13.78 -1.38 11.72
N TYR A 334 14.07 -0.99 12.95
CA TYR A 334 14.52 -1.90 14.00
C TYR A 334 13.34 -2.46 14.79
N GLU A 335 12.50 -1.56 15.31
CA GLU A 335 11.36 -1.93 16.14
C GLU A 335 10.21 -0.92 16.07
N TYR A 336 9.06 -1.35 16.58
CA TYR A 336 7.84 -0.57 16.68
C TYR A 336 7.36 -0.53 18.13
N ASN A 337 7.62 0.59 18.80
CA ASN A 337 7.22 0.83 20.19
C ASN A 337 5.76 1.29 20.24
N CYS A 338 4.84 0.34 20.42
CA CYS A 338 3.40 0.58 20.42
C CYS A 338 2.71 0.45 21.79
N ASP A 339 3.42 0.01 22.83
CA ASP A 339 2.91 -0.12 24.20
C ASP A 339 3.18 1.15 25.02
N SER A 340 4.45 1.45 25.26
CA SER A 340 4.90 2.65 25.94
C SER A 340 5.98 3.36 25.12
N ALA A 341 5.58 4.40 24.39
CA ALA A 341 6.51 5.27 23.68
C ALA A 341 6.70 6.59 24.44
N SER A 342 7.95 7.06 24.51
CA SER A 342 8.34 8.35 25.06
C SER A 342 8.90 9.25 23.95
N CYS A 343 9.31 10.48 24.31
CA CYS A 343 9.88 11.51 23.42
C CYS A 343 8.85 12.32 22.59
N TYR A 344 7.65 12.56 23.16
CA TYR A 344 6.61 13.41 22.54
C TYR A 344 6.64 14.88 22.98
N MET A 345 7.15 15.12 24.20
CA MET A 345 7.51 16.44 24.70
C MET A 345 8.96 16.70 24.32
#